data_AF-A0A661H350-F1
#
_entry.id   AF-A0A661H350-F1
#
_cell.length_a   1.000
_cell.length_b   1.000
_cell.length_c   1.000
_cell.angle_alpha   90.00
_cell.angle_beta   90.00
_cell.angle_gamma   90.00
#
_symmetry.space_group_name_H-M   'P 1'
#
loop_
_entity.id
_entity.type
_entity.pdbx_description
1 polymer ?
#
loop_
_entity_poly.entity_id
_entity_poly.type
_entity_poly.pdbx_seq_one_letter_code
_entity_poly.pdbx_strand_id
1 'polypeptide(L)' 'MSAWNNPNLIILELAVGALDSLADEMVFLGGCATGLLITDTAAPVIRVTKDVDVITEVSFAN' A
#
# COMPACT_ATOMS: atom_id res chain seq x y z
N MET A 1 -7.13 -3.41 -19.53
CA MET A 1 -6.04 -3.33 -18.53
C MET A 1 -6.52 -4.10 -17.32
N SER A 2 -5.87 -5.22 -17.01
CA SER A 2 -6.27 -6.10 -15.90
C SER A 2 -5.93 -5.47 -14.55
N ALA A 3 -6.58 -5.94 -13.48
CA ALA A 3 -6.25 -5.59 -12.08
C ALA A 3 -4.76 -5.79 -11.74
N TRP A 4 -4.01 -6.56 -12.55
CA TRP A 4 -2.57 -6.78 -12.46
C TRP A 4 -1.71 -5.53 -12.70
N ASN A 5 -2.25 -4.44 -13.25
CA ASN A 5 -1.50 -3.20 -13.47
C ASN A 5 -1.87 -2.15 -12.43
N ASN A 6 -1.56 -2.41 -11.16
CA ASN A 6 -1.76 -1.43 -10.08
C ASN A 6 -0.76 -0.27 -10.23
N PRO A 7 -1.22 0.95 -10.58
CA PRO A 7 -0.33 2.09 -10.82
C PRO A 7 0.34 2.60 -9.54
N ASN A 8 -0.10 2.14 -8.38
CA ASN A 8 0.40 2.59 -7.08
C ASN A 8 1.54 1.70 -6.55
N LEU A 9 1.94 0.63 -7.25
CA LEU A 9 3.02 -0.25 -6.79
C LEU A 9 4.36 0.48 -6.66
N ILE A 10 4.72 1.32 -7.64
CA ILE A 10 6.00 2.03 -7.62
C ILE A 10 6.12 2.95 -6.40
N ILE A 11 5.09 3.75 -6.09
CA ILE A 11 5.14 4.64 -4.92
C ILE A 11 5.15 3.85 -3.61
N LEU A 12 4.45 2.70 -3.55
CA LEU A 12 4.46 1.82 -2.39
C LEU A 12 5.83 1.15 -2.18
N GLU A 13 6.44 0.61 -3.24
CA GLU A 13 7.78 0.00 -3.19
C GLU A 13 8.85 1.00 -2.79
N LEU A 14 8.78 2.24 -3.28
CA LEU A 14 9.67 3.32 -2.86
C LEU A 14 9.49 3.65 -1.37
N ALA A 15 8.26 3.68 -0.87
CA ALA A 15 7.99 3.94 0.55
C ALA A 15 8.51 2.80 1.43
N VAL A 16 8.26 1.53 1.06
CA VAL A 16 8.81 0.35 1.77
C VAL A 16 10.34 0.40 1.79
N GLY A 17 10.97 0.67 0.63
CA GLY A 17 12.42 0.78 0.55
C GLY A 17 13.01 1.91 1.38
N ALA A 18 12.29 3.02 1.56
CA ALA A 18 12.72 4.14 2.39
C ALA A 18 12.48 3.92 3.89
N LEU A 19 11.45 3.15 4.25
CA LEU A 19 11.13 2.79 5.63
C LEU A 19 12.00 1.64 6.16
N ASP A 20 12.53 0.79 5.26
CA ASP A 20 13.38 -0.35 5.59
C ASP A 20 12.70 -1.26 6.63
N SER A 21 13.40 -1.69 7.68
CA SER A 21 12.87 -2.55 8.75
C SER A 21 11.63 -2.00 9.47
N LEU A 22 11.38 -0.69 9.40
CA LEU A 22 10.17 -0.12 9.97
C LEU A 22 8.91 -0.59 9.24
N ALA A 23 9.01 -0.95 7.96
CA ALA A 23 7.88 -1.45 7.18
C ALA A 23 7.31 -2.77 7.76
N ASP A 24 8.09 -3.54 8.51
CA ASP A 24 7.66 -4.78 9.17
C ASP A 24 6.77 -4.52 10.41
N GLU A 25 6.77 -3.29 10.94
CA GLU A 25 5.97 -2.86 12.12
C GLU A 25 4.80 -1.95 11.75
N MET A 26 4.39 -1.98 10.48
CA MET A 26 3.35 -1.11 9.93
C MET A 26 2.33 -1.89 9.12
N VAL A 27 1.14 -1.31 8.99
CA VAL A 27 0.12 -1.77 8.04
C VAL A 27 -0.20 -0.65 7.07
N PHE A 28 -0.17 -0.96 5.78
CA PHE A 28 -0.58 -0.04 4.71
C PHE A 28 -2.10 0.02 4.59
N LEU A 29 -2.63 1.22 4.39
CA LEU A 29 -4.07 1.46 4.24
C LEU A 29 -4.35 2.43 3.08
N GLY A 30 -5.62 2.83 2.93
CA GLY A 30 -6.02 3.85 1.97
C GLY A 30 -5.84 3.44 0.51
N GLY A 31 -5.58 4.43 -0.34
CA GLY A 31 -5.56 4.27 -1.79
C GLY A 31 -4.40 3.40 -2.30
N CYS A 32 -3.25 3.44 -1.64
CA CYS A 32 -2.08 2.64 -2.03
C CYS A 32 -2.31 1.14 -1.79
N ALA A 33 -3.05 0.78 -0.74
CA ALA A 33 -3.35 -0.62 -0.39
C ALA A 33 -4.55 -1.19 -1.16
N THR A 34 -5.55 -0.37 -1.49
CA THR A 34 -6.83 -0.84 -2.06
C THR A 34 -6.63 -1.69 -3.32
N GLY A 35 -5.74 -1.29 -4.23
CA GLY A 35 -5.45 -2.00 -5.47
C GLY A 35 -4.82 -3.39 -5.28
N LEU A 36 -4.22 -3.67 -4.12
CA LEU A 36 -3.62 -4.97 -3.78
C LEU A 36 -4.68 -6.00 -3.38
N LEU A 37 -5.86 -5.55 -2.97
CA LEU A 37 -6.93 -6.40 -2.42
C LEU A 37 -8.04 -6.70 -3.44
N ILE A 38 -7.99 -6.08 -4.62
CA ILE A 38 -8.98 -6.31 -5.68
C ILE A 38 -8.67 -7.65 -6.36
N THR A 39 -9.58 -8.61 -6.21
CA THR A 39 -9.49 -9.93 -6.84
C THR A 39 -10.55 -10.15 -7.93
N ASP A 40 -11.58 -9.31 -7.97
CA ASP A 40 -12.61 -9.35 -9.00
C ASP A 40 -12.04 -8.86 -10.34
N THR A 41 -11.99 -9.75 -11.32
CA THR A 41 -11.52 -9.44 -12.68
C THR A 41 -12.43 -8.45 -13.44
N ALA A 42 -13.68 -8.29 -13.02
CA ALA A 42 -14.64 -7.34 -13.58
C ALA A 42 -14.61 -5.97 -12.87
N ALA A 43 -13.76 -5.80 -11.85
CA ALA A 43 -13.63 -4.53 -11.15
C ALA A 43 -13.15 -3.41 -12.08
N PRO A 44 -13.52 -2.15 -11.81
CA PRO A 44 -12.98 -1.00 -12.52
C PRO A 44 -11.46 -0.89 -12.41
N VAL A 45 -10.86 -0.07 -13.28
CA VAL A 45 -9.42 0.22 -13.25
C VAL A 45 -9.02 0.87 -11.91
N ILE A 46 -7.89 0.42 -11.35
CA ILE A 46 -7.33 0.97 -10.11
C ILE A 46 -6.96 2.45 -10.32
N ARG A 47 -7.44 3.32 -9.43
CA ARG A 47 -7.16 4.76 -9.47
C ARG A 47 -5.76 5.06 -8.90
N VAL A 48 -5.07 6.02 -9.51
CA VAL A 48 -3.79 6.56 -9.01
C VAL A 48 -3.99 7.28 -7.67
N THR A 49 -3.07 7.08 -6.72
CA THR A 49 -2.92 7.89 -5.52
C THR A 49 -1.60 8.67 -5.52
N LYS A 50 -1.48 9.66 -4.63
CA LYS A 50 -0.28 10.53 -4.52
C LYS A 50 0.52 10.30 -3.23
N ASP A 51 -0.01 9.48 -2.34
CA ASP A 51 0.44 9.26 -0.97
C ASP A 51 0.45 7.76 -0.63
N VAL A 52 1.13 7.44 0.46
CA VAL A 52 1.14 6.11 1.08
C VAL A 52 0.68 6.29 2.51
N ASP A 53 -0.47 5.72 2.84
CA ASP A 53 -1.04 5.76 4.18
C ASP A 53 -0.58 4.53 4.97
N VAL A 54 -0.10 4.75 6.21
CA VAL A 54 0.32 3.68 7.13
C VAL A 54 -0.27 3.90 8.51
N ILE A 55 -0.47 2.80 9.23
CA ILE A 55 -0.77 2.80 10.66
C ILE A 55 0.26 1.91 11.37
N THR A 56 0.68 2.31 12.55
CA THR A 56 1.64 1.60 13.38
C THR A 56 1.22 1.69 14.84
N GLU A 57 1.69 0.76 15.65
CA GLU A 57 1.54 0.82 17.10
C GLU A 57 2.69 1.65 17.69
N VAL A 58 2.36 2.57 18.59
CA VAL A 58 3.36 3.29 19.38
C VAL A 58 3.21 2.86 20.83
N SER A 59 4.05 1.93 21.26
CA SER A 59 4.11 1.44 22.63
C SER A 59 5.52 1.62 23.20
N PHE A 60 5.63 1.66 24.53
CA PHE A 60 6.90 1.62 25.23
C PHE A 60 6.99 0.26 25.94
N ALA A 61 8.18 -0.35 25.95
CA ALA A 61 8.39 -1.57 26.75
C ALA A 61 8.13 -1.24 28.23
N ASN A 62 7.30 -2.07 28.88
CA ASN A 62 7.03 -1.98 30.32
C ASN A 62 8.28 -2.26 31.16
#